data_AF-G4HG15-F1
#
_entry.id   AF-G4HG15-F1
#
_cell.length_a   1.000
_cell.length_b   1.000
_cell.length_c   1.000
_cell.angle_alpha   90.00
_cell.angle_beta   90.00
_cell.angle_gamma   90.00
#
_symmetry.space_group_name_H-M   'P 1'
#
loop_
_entity.id
_entity.type
_entity.pdbx_description
1 polymer ?
#
loop_
_entity_poly.entity_id
_entity_poly.type
_entity_poly.pdbx_seq_one_letter_code
_entity_poly.pdbx_strand_id
1 'polypeptide(L)'
;MHTSNIVRRAMDYMEEFLDEPLDLSDIAKTAGVSVAHLYRVFYSLTGHPVKEYIRKRRTSEAAGLLRTTDLGAMDIAIRCGFETYRAFLKAFKRYTGLTPTEYRDAESFFSFERLPLEDSGTSHEKQVFGQHAHSDIRIVRLPPRKGIGYLHVSEREDGLEEDALKRFRACLAARGQELCDMSVFGWNVDLDEGRPLFGYQLLAPDIPFGPGGIVHPELKPVDLQGGVFASCRARALSAEQIVEDWNRLYSGWLPGSRFEPASDRLFEQFVFKGDQIMQVHLYLPVVRSRKTQPIEIVELKPVDVLAFRAEGSGSIIRADQAAIEWLKSSGWDGDDGFAVFMSWRKATTDDEPSACEVFIALPQGYRRSPADNGRLTRLDGGLYACLASEAGGTMTGVLAVLNRWLEASADYSPDAGRSWLIRYLPQSNGSTQLSSSRFRSYAFCCVPITRSHG
;
A
#
# COMPACT_ATOMS: atom_id res chain seq x y z
N MET A 1 -12.68 26.28 1.62
CA MET A 1 -13.13 24.87 1.49
C MET A 1 -11.91 23.99 1.22
N HIS A 2 -11.59 23.04 2.11
CA HIS A 2 -10.38 22.20 1.98
C HIS A 2 -10.46 21.31 0.72
N THR A 3 -9.37 21.23 -0.05
CA THR A 3 -9.23 20.42 -1.27
C THR A 3 -9.64 18.95 -1.06
N SER A 4 -9.29 18.37 0.09
CA SER A 4 -9.72 17.02 0.49
C SER A 4 -11.24 16.91 0.69
N ASN A 5 -11.89 17.94 1.25
CA ASN A 5 -13.35 17.96 1.43
C ASN A 5 -14.10 18.09 0.08
N ILE A 6 -13.54 18.83 -0.89
CA ILE A 6 -14.06 18.91 -2.27
C ILE A 6 -14.04 17.52 -2.91
N VAL A 7 -12.89 16.82 -2.84
CA VAL A 7 -12.75 15.46 -3.40
C VAL A 7 -13.61 14.46 -2.64
N ARG A 8 -13.76 14.60 -1.32
CA ARG A 8 -14.63 13.75 -0.50
C ARG A 8 -16.08 13.87 -0.87
N ARG A 9 -16.60 15.09 -0.94
CA ARG A 9 -17.99 15.34 -1.39
C ARG A 9 -18.22 14.86 -2.81
N ALA A 10 -17.25 15.07 -3.71
CA ALA A 10 -17.33 14.54 -5.07
C ALA A 10 -17.34 13.01 -5.09
N MET A 11 -16.50 12.35 -4.30
CA MET A 11 -16.44 10.88 -4.22
C MET A 11 -17.67 10.28 -3.55
N ASP A 12 -18.17 10.86 -2.47
CA ASP A 12 -19.39 10.40 -1.81
C ASP A 12 -20.55 10.40 -2.80
N TYR A 13 -20.73 11.52 -3.53
CA TYR A 13 -21.75 11.62 -4.57
C TYR A 13 -21.55 10.59 -5.70
N MET A 14 -20.32 10.40 -6.18
CA MET A 14 -20.05 9.43 -7.25
C MET A 14 -20.27 7.98 -6.82
N GLU A 15 -20.00 7.62 -5.56
CA GLU A 15 -20.22 6.26 -5.05
C GLU A 15 -21.70 6.02 -4.74
N GLU A 16 -22.42 7.02 -4.25
CA GLU A 16 -23.86 6.96 -3.99
C GLU A 16 -24.66 6.73 -5.28
N PHE A 17 -24.27 7.39 -6.38
CA PHE A 17 -24.97 7.35 -7.67
C PHE A 17 -24.16 6.60 -8.75
N LEU A 18 -23.37 5.60 -8.35
CA LEU A 18 -22.42 4.94 -9.24
C LEU A 18 -23.11 4.18 -10.38
N ASP A 19 -24.31 3.65 -10.15
CA ASP A 19 -25.16 2.93 -11.11
C ASP A 19 -26.04 3.84 -11.98
N GLU A 20 -26.06 5.14 -11.72
CA GLU A 20 -26.88 6.12 -12.44
C GLU A 20 -26.07 6.98 -13.44
N PRO A 21 -26.70 7.66 -14.42
CA PRO A 21 -26.03 8.66 -15.23
C PRO A 21 -25.44 9.80 -14.36
N LEU A 22 -24.12 9.95 -14.38
CA LEU A 22 -23.41 10.97 -13.61
C LEU A 22 -23.02 12.15 -14.50
N ASP A 23 -23.59 13.33 -14.25
CA ASP A 23 -23.10 14.58 -14.82
C ASP A 23 -21.96 15.16 -13.95
N LEU A 24 -20.87 15.54 -14.62
CA LEU A 24 -19.76 16.25 -13.99
C LEU A 24 -20.17 17.61 -13.45
N SER A 25 -21.16 18.25 -14.06
CA SER A 25 -21.69 19.52 -13.58
C SER A 25 -22.32 19.36 -12.19
N ASP A 26 -23.08 18.28 -11.97
CA ASP A 26 -23.70 17.94 -10.69
C ASP A 26 -22.66 17.50 -9.65
N ILE A 27 -21.68 16.68 -10.02
CA ILE A 27 -20.58 16.30 -9.13
C ILE A 27 -19.83 17.56 -8.64
N ALA A 28 -19.54 18.48 -9.57
CA ALA A 28 -18.84 19.73 -9.24
C ALA A 28 -19.70 20.65 -8.36
N LYS A 29 -21.00 20.76 -8.66
CA LYS A 29 -21.97 21.52 -7.86
C LYS A 29 -22.10 20.95 -6.44
N THR A 30 -22.22 19.63 -6.29
CA THR A 30 -22.25 18.94 -4.99
C THR A 30 -20.95 19.14 -4.22
N ALA A 31 -19.82 19.25 -4.91
CA ALA A 31 -18.51 19.55 -4.32
C ALA A 31 -18.25 21.06 -4.11
N GLY A 32 -19.17 21.95 -4.51
CA GLY A 32 -19.06 23.40 -4.33
C GLY A 32 -18.02 24.08 -5.24
N VAL A 33 -17.69 23.49 -6.39
CA VAL A 33 -16.64 23.96 -7.31
C VAL A 33 -17.08 23.94 -8.77
N SER A 34 -16.30 24.57 -9.65
CA SER A 34 -16.47 24.42 -11.10
C SER A 34 -15.92 23.06 -11.58
N VAL A 35 -16.42 22.56 -12.72
CA VAL A 35 -15.96 21.29 -13.32
C VAL A 35 -14.45 21.29 -13.57
N ALA A 36 -13.89 22.39 -14.06
CA ALA A 36 -12.45 22.51 -14.30
C ALA A 36 -11.63 22.43 -13.00
N HIS A 37 -12.13 23.03 -11.91
CA HIS A 37 -11.49 22.95 -10.60
C HIS A 37 -11.59 21.52 -10.03
N LEU A 38 -12.76 20.88 -10.12
CA LEU A 38 -12.96 19.48 -9.75
C LEU A 38 -11.92 18.56 -10.39
N TYR A 39 -11.70 18.64 -11.72
CA TYR A 39 -10.70 17.82 -12.40
C TYR A 39 -9.28 18.01 -11.84
N ARG A 40 -8.86 19.26 -11.65
CA ARG A 40 -7.53 19.60 -11.15
C ARG A 40 -7.31 19.06 -9.74
N VAL A 41 -8.25 19.33 -8.86
CA VAL A 41 -8.17 18.99 -7.44
C VAL A 41 -8.31 17.49 -7.22
N PHE A 42 -9.25 16.85 -7.92
CA PHE A 42 -9.45 15.41 -7.84
C PHE A 42 -8.22 14.65 -8.35
N TYR A 43 -7.67 15.03 -9.51
CA TYR A 43 -6.45 14.41 -10.02
C TYR A 43 -5.26 14.62 -9.08
N SER A 44 -5.11 15.83 -8.53
CA SER A 44 -3.99 16.15 -7.62
C SER A 44 -4.00 15.32 -6.33
N LEU A 45 -5.18 14.95 -5.81
CA LEU A 45 -5.30 14.19 -4.57
C LEU A 45 -5.41 12.68 -4.76
N THR A 46 -5.98 12.23 -5.87
CA THR A 46 -6.26 10.80 -6.10
C THR A 46 -5.32 10.15 -7.11
N GLY A 47 -4.55 10.94 -7.88
CA GLY A 47 -3.76 10.45 -9.01
C GLY A 47 -4.60 9.97 -10.20
N HIS A 48 -5.93 10.15 -10.16
CA HIS A 48 -6.85 9.67 -11.18
C HIS A 48 -7.73 10.79 -11.72
N PRO A 49 -7.97 10.85 -13.05
CA PRO A 49 -9.02 11.71 -13.57
C PRO A 49 -10.39 11.25 -13.06
N VAL A 50 -11.30 12.19 -12.79
CA VAL A 50 -12.65 11.91 -12.26
C VAL A 50 -13.39 10.85 -13.09
N LYS A 51 -13.42 11.01 -14.42
CA LYS A 51 -14.06 10.03 -15.32
C LYS A 51 -13.37 8.66 -15.32
N GLU A 52 -12.07 8.62 -15.06
CA GLU A 52 -11.33 7.35 -14.96
C GLU A 52 -11.65 6.62 -13.67
N TYR A 53 -11.74 7.36 -12.55
CA TYR A 53 -12.16 6.84 -11.25
C TYR A 53 -13.55 6.19 -11.35
N ILE A 54 -14.55 6.92 -11.86
CA ILE A 54 -15.92 6.42 -12.05
C ILE A 54 -15.89 5.13 -12.88
N ARG A 55 -15.18 5.12 -14.02
CA ARG A 55 -15.12 3.95 -14.89
C ARG A 55 -14.46 2.74 -14.22
N LYS A 56 -13.41 2.93 -13.41
CA LYS A 56 -12.77 1.84 -12.67
C LYS A 56 -13.70 1.27 -11.59
N ARG A 57 -14.38 2.13 -10.82
CA ARG A 57 -15.38 1.72 -9.84
C ARG A 57 -16.52 0.94 -10.48
N ARG A 58 -17.14 1.47 -11.55
CA ARG A 58 -18.18 0.77 -12.34
C ARG A 58 -17.70 -0.56 -12.90
N THR A 59 -16.45 -0.63 -13.36
CA THR A 59 -15.86 -1.88 -13.87
C THR A 59 -15.64 -2.89 -12.75
N SER A 60 -15.28 -2.44 -11.55
CA SER A 60 -15.16 -3.27 -10.35
C SER A 60 -16.51 -3.88 -9.95
N GLU A 61 -17.57 -3.07 -9.91
CA GLU A 61 -18.93 -3.57 -9.63
C GLU A 61 -19.41 -4.55 -10.70
N ALA A 62 -19.18 -4.22 -11.98
CA ALA A 62 -19.54 -5.10 -13.09
C ALA A 62 -18.77 -6.43 -13.04
N ALA A 63 -17.50 -6.40 -12.66
CA ALA A 63 -16.69 -7.61 -12.47
C ALA A 63 -17.27 -8.48 -11.33
N GLY A 64 -17.71 -7.87 -10.23
CA GLY A 64 -18.42 -8.56 -9.15
C GLY A 64 -19.73 -9.21 -9.62
N LEU A 65 -20.56 -8.48 -10.37
CA LEU A 65 -21.84 -9.00 -10.89
C LEU A 65 -21.66 -10.11 -11.94
N LEU A 66 -20.65 -10.00 -12.81
CA LEU A 66 -20.33 -11.03 -13.80
C LEU A 66 -19.94 -12.36 -13.16
N ARG A 67 -19.42 -12.32 -11.92
CA ARG A 67 -18.98 -13.47 -11.13
C ARG A 67 -20.05 -14.09 -10.26
N THR A 68 -20.97 -13.27 -9.77
CA THR A 68 -21.94 -13.66 -8.75
C THR A 68 -23.33 -13.89 -9.32
N THR A 69 -23.56 -13.56 -10.59
CA THR A 69 -24.86 -13.64 -11.24
C THR A 69 -24.76 -14.17 -12.67
N ASP A 70 -25.87 -14.73 -13.17
CA ASP A 70 -26.02 -15.17 -14.56
C ASP A 70 -26.54 -14.05 -15.50
N LEU A 71 -26.55 -12.80 -15.04
CA LEU A 71 -27.08 -11.67 -15.82
C LEU A 71 -26.29 -11.45 -17.12
N GLY A 72 -26.95 -11.04 -18.19
CA GLY A 72 -26.28 -10.74 -19.46
C GLY A 72 -25.26 -9.60 -19.30
N ALA A 73 -24.14 -9.65 -20.03
CA ALA A 73 -23.12 -8.60 -19.96
C ALA A 73 -23.67 -7.21 -20.34
N MET A 74 -24.69 -7.16 -21.21
CA MET A 74 -25.40 -5.92 -21.55
C MET A 74 -26.22 -5.40 -20.36
N ASP A 75 -26.94 -6.27 -19.65
CA ASP A 75 -27.73 -5.88 -18.47
C ASP A 75 -26.84 -5.42 -17.33
N ILE A 76 -25.69 -6.09 -17.13
CA ILE A 76 -24.68 -5.69 -16.15
C ILE A 76 -24.09 -4.32 -16.51
N ALA A 77 -23.81 -4.06 -17.79
CA ALA A 77 -23.32 -2.75 -18.22
C ALA A 77 -24.30 -1.63 -17.86
N ILE A 78 -25.60 -1.85 -18.08
CA ILE A 78 -26.66 -0.90 -17.74
C ILE A 78 -26.75 -0.72 -16.22
N ARG A 79 -26.77 -1.83 -15.45
CA ARG A 79 -26.84 -1.81 -13.98
C ARG A 79 -25.63 -1.15 -13.32
N CYS A 80 -24.47 -1.16 -13.95
CA CYS A 80 -23.29 -0.46 -13.44
C CYS A 80 -23.16 0.96 -14.01
N GLY A 81 -24.22 1.52 -14.60
CA GLY A 81 -24.26 2.92 -15.04
C GLY A 81 -23.43 3.22 -16.30
N PHE A 82 -23.13 2.26 -17.17
CA PHE A 82 -22.48 2.57 -18.45
C PHE A 82 -23.48 3.11 -19.47
N GLU A 83 -23.21 4.31 -20.02
CA GLU A 83 -24.05 4.97 -21.04
C GLU A 83 -24.26 4.12 -22.30
N THR A 84 -23.24 3.34 -22.68
CA THR A 84 -23.32 2.43 -23.84
C THR A 84 -22.59 1.14 -23.58
N TYR A 85 -23.09 0.05 -24.15
CA TYR A 85 -22.43 -1.25 -24.08
C TYR A 85 -21.02 -1.24 -24.68
N ARG A 86 -20.79 -0.43 -25.73
CA ARG A 86 -19.46 -0.27 -26.35
C ARG A 86 -18.46 0.41 -25.41
N ALA A 87 -18.90 1.42 -24.64
CA ALA A 87 -18.04 2.06 -23.64
C ALA A 87 -17.69 1.09 -22.50
N PHE A 88 -18.66 0.27 -22.08
CA PHE A 88 -18.44 -0.82 -21.14
C PHE A 88 -17.38 -1.81 -21.65
N LEU A 89 -17.56 -2.42 -22.82
CA LEU A 89 -16.60 -3.38 -23.37
C LEU A 89 -15.17 -2.83 -23.45
N LYS A 90 -15.03 -1.58 -23.89
CA LYS A 90 -13.72 -0.91 -23.99
C LYS A 90 -13.09 -0.68 -22.61
N ALA A 91 -13.87 -0.20 -21.64
CA ALA A 91 -13.39 0.03 -20.28
C ALA A 91 -13.05 -1.29 -19.57
N PHE A 92 -13.94 -2.26 -19.67
CA PHE A 92 -13.81 -3.58 -19.07
C PHE A 92 -12.55 -4.29 -19.58
N LYS A 93 -12.35 -4.36 -20.90
CA LYS A 93 -11.13 -4.92 -21.48
C LYS A 93 -9.87 -4.12 -21.13
N ARG A 94 -9.96 -2.79 -21.05
CA ARG A 94 -8.83 -1.93 -20.67
C ARG A 94 -8.36 -2.20 -19.22
N TYR A 95 -9.28 -2.41 -18.29
CA TYR A 95 -8.94 -2.51 -16.87
C TYR A 95 -8.75 -3.96 -16.39
N THR A 96 -9.51 -4.90 -16.94
CA THR A 96 -9.44 -6.31 -16.57
C THR A 96 -8.53 -7.13 -17.49
N GLY A 97 -8.21 -6.60 -18.68
CA GLY A 97 -7.49 -7.31 -19.74
C GLY A 97 -8.39 -8.22 -20.60
N LEU A 98 -9.63 -8.49 -20.18
CA LEU A 98 -10.53 -9.47 -20.78
C LEU A 98 -11.85 -8.83 -21.24
N THR A 99 -12.53 -9.44 -22.20
CA THR A 99 -13.93 -9.10 -22.48
C THR A 99 -14.84 -9.65 -21.36
N PRO A 100 -16.04 -9.10 -21.14
CA PRO A 100 -16.96 -9.58 -20.10
C PRO A 100 -17.30 -11.08 -20.19
N THR A 101 -17.43 -11.60 -21.41
CA THR A 101 -17.68 -13.04 -21.64
C THR A 101 -16.46 -13.86 -21.23
N GLU A 102 -15.27 -13.51 -21.73
CA GLU A 102 -14.02 -14.17 -21.33
C GLU A 102 -13.79 -14.06 -19.81
N TYR A 103 -14.18 -12.94 -19.21
CA TYR A 103 -14.00 -12.67 -17.80
C TYR A 103 -14.88 -13.55 -16.90
N ARG A 104 -16.10 -13.88 -17.36
CA ARG A 104 -17.02 -14.77 -16.63
C ARG A 104 -16.43 -16.17 -16.46
N ASP A 105 -15.80 -16.66 -17.50
CA ASP A 105 -15.22 -18.01 -17.56
C ASP A 105 -13.74 -18.04 -17.11
N ALA A 106 -13.05 -16.89 -17.11
CA ALA A 106 -11.69 -16.77 -16.59
C ALA A 106 -11.65 -16.99 -15.07
N GLU A 107 -10.48 -17.00 -14.43
CA GLU A 107 -10.34 -16.99 -12.96
C GLU A 107 -9.72 -15.68 -12.44
N SER A 108 -9.94 -14.58 -13.19
CA SER A 108 -9.47 -13.24 -12.85
C SER A 108 -10.47 -12.49 -11.98
N PHE A 109 -9.99 -11.80 -10.94
CA PHE A 109 -10.79 -10.89 -10.12
C PHE A 109 -10.24 -9.47 -10.21
N PHE A 110 -11.08 -8.53 -10.62
CA PHE A 110 -10.76 -7.12 -10.76
C PHE A 110 -11.56 -6.40 -9.69
N SER A 111 -10.85 -5.93 -8.66
CA SER A 111 -11.40 -4.97 -7.71
C SER A 111 -10.63 -3.66 -7.82
N PHE A 112 -11.40 -2.58 -7.83
CA PHE A 112 -10.92 -1.24 -7.60
C PHE A 112 -11.83 -0.64 -6.54
N GLU A 113 -11.37 -0.64 -5.30
CA GLU A 113 -12.13 -0.13 -4.16
C GLU A 113 -12.26 1.39 -4.21
N ARG A 114 -13.28 1.91 -3.50
CA ARG A 114 -13.37 3.34 -3.21
C ARG A 114 -12.05 3.79 -2.59
N LEU A 115 -11.48 4.88 -3.12
CA LEU A 115 -10.22 5.39 -2.60
C LEU A 115 -10.40 5.90 -1.16
N PRO A 116 -9.49 5.56 -0.23
CA PRO A 116 -9.51 6.19 1.07
C PRO A 116 -9.12 7.66 0.90
N LEU A 117 -10.07 8.57 1.12
CA LEU A 117 -9.74 9.98 1.20
C LEU A 117 -9.31 10.27 2.63
N GLU A 118 -8.04 10.59 2.78
CA GLU A 118 -7.49 11.13 4.01
C GLU A 118 -8.27 12.41 4.38
N ASP A 119 -8.89 12.42 5.56
CA ASP A 119 -9.24 13.69 6.22
C ASP A 119 -7.92 14.45 6.37
N SER A 120 -7.81 15.53 5.62
CA SER A 120 -6.61 16.35 5.41
C SER A 120 -5.69 16.38 6.64
N GLY A 121 -4.60 15.62 6.53
CA GLY A 121 -3.55 15.50 7.54
C GLY A 121 -2.19 15.07 7.01
N THR A 122 -1.97 14.88 5.69
CA THR A 122 -0.63 14.59 5.13
C THR A 122 -0.57 14.87 3.61
N SER A 123 -0.81 16.12 3.20
CA SER A 123 -0.51 16.55 1.81
C SER A 123 0.91 17.08 1.63
N HIS A 124 1.80 16.86 2.61
CA HIS A 124 3.14 17.44 2.61
C HIS A 124 4.29 16.42 2.70
N GLU A 125 3.98 15.13 2.89
CA GLU A 125 4.96 14.05 2.72
C GLU A 125 4.93 13.43 1.31
N LYS A 126 3.88 13.69 0.52
CA LYS A 126 3.72 13.06 -0.81
C LYS A 126 4.67 13.57 -1.88
N GLN A 127 5.36 14.70 -1.66
CA GLN A 127 6.15 15.35 -2.71
C GLN A 127 7.65 15.06 -2.66
N VAL A 128 8.17 14.40 -1.62
CA VAL A 128 9.63 14.15 -1.52
C VAL A 128 10.01 12.67 -1.54
N PHE A 129 9.20 11.73 -1.04
CA PHE A 129 9.58 10.30 -1.12
C PHE A 129 8.38 9.33 -1.22
N GLY A 130 8.32 8.55 -2.30
CA GLY A 130 7.93 7.13 -2.23
C GLY A 130 6.50 6.69 -2.55
N GLN A 131 5.46 7.54 -2.52
CA GLN A 131 4.09 7.03 -2.82
C GLN A 131 3.86 6.62 -4.30
N HIS A 132 4.79 6.95 -5.19
CA HIS A 132 4.80 6.46 -6.57
C HIS A 132 5.77 5.28 -6.81
N ALA A 133 6.55 4.85 -5.81
CA ALA A 133 7.57 3.81 -6.01
C ALA A 133 7.00 2.38 -6.04
N HIS A 134 5.76 2.21 -5.56
CA HIS A 134 5.10 0.90 -5.39
C HIS A 134 3.66 0.89 -5.93
N SER A 135 3.23 1.91 -6.67
CA SER A 135 1.85 2.03 -7.17
C SER A 135 1.44 0.92 -8.16
N ASP A 136 2.42 0.21 -8.69
CA ASP A 136 2.27 -0.96 -9.55
C ASP A 136 2.12 -2.29 -8.78
N ILE A 137 2.40 -2.31 -7.47
CA ILE A 137 2.22 -3.50 -6.63
C ILE A 137 0.73 -3.70 -6.32
N ARG A 138 0.21 -4.89 -6.62
CA ARG A 138 -1.19 -5.26 -6.48
C ARG A 138 -1.33 -6.48 -5.59
N ILE A 139 -2.42 -6.56 -4.82
CA ILE A 139 -2.80 -7.80 -4.15
C ILE A 139 -3.73 -8.57 -5.06
N VAL A 140 -3.35 -9.79 -5.40
CA VAL A 140 -4.06 -10.67 -6.32
C VAL A 140 -4.28 -12.03 -5.67
N ARG A 141 -5.37 -12.71 -6.03
CA ARG A 141 -5.60 -14.09 -5.62
C ARG A 141 -5.46 -14.97 -6.85
N LEU A 142 -4.53 -15.92 -6.82
CA LEU A 142 -4.41 -16.93 -7.86
C LEU A 142 -5.08 -18.23 -7.39
N PRO A 143 -5.90 -18.87 -8.23
CA PRO A 143 -6.42 -20.20 -7.95
C PRO A 143 -5.32 -21.26 -8.08
N PRO A 144 -5.49 -22.44 -7.46
CA PRO A 144 -4.60 -23.55 -7.70
C PRO A 144 -4.67 -23.97 -9.16
N ARG A 145 -3.51 -24.22 -9.78
CA ARG A 145 -3.43 -24.66 -11.18
C ARG A 145 -2.67 -25.97 -11.27
N LYS A 146 -3.03 -26.77 -12.27
CA LYS A 146 -2.32 -27.99 -12.61
C LYS A 146 -1.83 -27.90 -14.03
N GLY A 147 -0.74 -28.59 -14.33
CA GLY A 147 -0.27 -28.70 -15.70
C GLY A 147 0.97 -29.56 -15.78
N ILE A 148 1.74 -29.33 -16.83
CA ILE A 148 3.01 -29.99 -17.05
C ILE A 148 4.14 -29.09 -16.60
N GLY A 149 5.07 -29.66 -15.87
CA GLY A 149 6.27 -28.97 -15.44
C GLY A 149 7.54 -29.71 -15.81
N TYR A 150 8.62 -28.96 -15.71
CA TYR A 150 9.99 -29.42 -15.89
C TYR A 150 10.83 -28.84 -14.76
N LEU A 151 11.50 -29.71 -14.01
CA LEU A 151 12.46 -29.31 -12.99
C LEU A 151 13.86 -29.35 -13.61
N HIS A 152 14.48 -28.19 -13.73
CA HIS A 152 15.88 -28.10 -14.07
C HIS A 152 16.73 -28.17 -12.81
N VAL A 153 17.83 -28.90 -12.86
CA VAL A 153 18.80 -29.03 -11.76
C VAL A 153 20.18 -28.74 -12.32
N SER A 154 20.94 -27.90 -11.64
CA SER A 154 22.28 -27.48 -12.03
C SER A 154 23.18 -27.29 -10.81
N GLU A 155 24.49 -27.46 -11.00
CA GLU A 155 25.52 -27.08 -10.02
C GLU A 155 25.86 -25.58 -10.08
N ARG A 156 25.38 -24.88 -11.11
CA ARG A 156 25.57 -23.44 -11.33
C ARG A 156 24.24 -22.71 -11.26
N GLU A 157 24.21 -21.64 -10.48
CA GLU A 157 23.06 -20.72 -10.36
C GLU A 157 22.95 -19.78 -11.57
N ASP A 158 24.07 -19.26 -12.08
CA ASP A 158 24.07 -18.35 -13.22
C ASP A 158 23.39 -18.97 -14.46
N GLY A 159 22.34 -18.30 -14.95
CA GLY A 159 21.58 -18.69 -16.14
C GLY A 159 20.66 -19.91 -15.95
N LEU A 160 20.41 -20.32 -14.71
CA LEU A 160 19.57 -21.47 -14.37
C LEU A 160 18.17 -21.38 -15.01
N GLU A 161 17.55 -20.21 -14.96
CA GLU A 161 16.20 -19.96 -15.50
C GLU A 161 16.18 -20.02 -17.02
N GLU A 162 17.22 -19.47 -17.68
CA GLU A 162 17.36 -19.50 -19.13
C GLU A 162 17.54 -20.93 -19.64
N ASP A 163 18.41 -21.71 -19.00
CA ASP A 163 18.67 -23.11 -19.33
C ASP A 163 17.41 -23.97 -19.08
N ALA A 164 16.69 -23.72 -17.98
CA ALA A 164 15.42 -24.36 -17.67
C ALA A 164 14.37 -24.09 -18.75
N LEU A 165 14.17 -22.82 -19.13
CA LEU A 165 13.19 -22.40 -20.14
C LEU A 165 13.53 -22.98 -21.52
N LYS A 166 14.81 -22.99 -21.89
CA LYS A 166 15.30 -23.54 -23.15
C LYS A 166 15.00 -25.03 -23.24
N ARG A 167 15.30 -25.81 -22.18
CA ARG A 167 15.04 -27.26 -22.18
C ARG A 167 13.54 -27.55 -22.13
N PHE A 168 12.79 -26.83 -21.30
CA PHE A 168 11.34 -27.00 -21.20
C PHE A 168 10.65 -26.76 -22.55
N ARG A 169 11.02 -25.68 -23.25
CA ARG A 169 10.50 -25.39 -24.60
C ARG A 169 10.80 -26.53 -25.58
N ALA A 170 12.02 -27.06 -25.57
CA ALA A 170 12.39 -28.17 -26.46
C ALA A 170 11.54 -29.43 -26.18
N CYS A 171 11.26 -29.75 -24.92
CA CYS A 171 10.41 -30.88 -24.53
C CYS A 171 8.96 -30.72 -25.02
N LEU A 172 8.41 -29.49 -24.95
CA LEU A 172 7.06 -29.18 -25.45
C LEU A 172 7.00 -29.23 -26.98
N ALA A 173 7.98 -28.62 -27.65
CA ALA A 173 8.06 -28.58 -29.11
C ALA A 173 8.16 -29.99 -29.72
N ALA A 174 8.89 -30.91 -29.06
CA ALA A 174 8.96 -32.33 -29.45
C ALA A 174 7.59 -33.05 -29.41
N ARG A 175 6.57 -32.41 -28.83
CA ARG A 175 5.19 -32.91 -28.72
C ARG A 175 4.19 -32.01 -29.46
N GLY A 176 4.68 -31.14 -30.34
CA GLY A 176 3.87 -30.24 -31.15
C GLY A 176 3.21 -29.13 -30.34
N GLN A 177 3.78 -28.78 -29.19
CA GLN A 177 3.27 -27.74 -28.30
C GLN A 177 4.27 -26.58 -28.25
N GLU A 178 3.75 -25.37 -28.47
CA GLU A 178 4.54 -24.15 -28.44
C GLU A 178 4.14 -23.32 -27.24
N LEU A 179 5.09 -22.56 -26.70
CA LEU A 179 4.80 -21.62 -25.60
C LEU A 179 4.08 -20.35 -26.10
N CYS A 180 3.77 -20.26 -27.40
CA CYS A 180 3.09 -19.11 -27.98
C CYS A 180 1.75 -18.86 -27.29
N ASP A 181 1.53 -17.63 -26.84
CA ASP A 181 0.33 -17.20 -26.12
C ASP A 181 0.07 -17.94 -24.79
N MET A 182 1.07 -18.65 -24.26
CA MET A 182 1.01 -19.31 -22.95
C MET A 182 1.63 -18.44 -21.85
N SER A 183 1.17 -18.67 -20.63
CA SER A 183 1.82 -18.20 -19.41
C SER A 183 2.55 -19.37 -18.76
N VAL A 184 3.86 -19.22 -18.53
CA VAL A 184 4.65 -20.22 -17.81
C VAL A 184 4.98 -19.68 -16.43
N PHE A 185 4.78 -20.49 -15.40
CA PHE A 185 5.20 -20.16 -14.04
C PHE A 185 6.56 -20.77 -13.74
N GLY A 186 7.42 -20.03 -13.04
CA GLY A 186 8.75 -20.46 -12.62
C GLY A 186 8.99 -20.15 -11.14
N TRP A 187 9.72 -21.02 -10.43
CA TRP A 187 10.16 -20.78 -9.06
C TRP A 187 11.41 -21.60 -8.72
N ASN A 188 12.21 -21.07 -7.79
CA ASN A 188 13.35 -21.77 -7.22
C ASN A 188 12.90 -22.95 -6.34
N VAL A 189 13.67 -24.03 -6.38
CA VAL A 189 13.46 -25.23 -5.57
C VAL A 189 14.75 -25.56 -4.83
N ASP A 190 14.66 -25.61 -3.50
CA ASP A 190 15.76 -26.08 -2.67
C ASP A 190 15.94 -27.59 -2.83
N LEU A 191 17.16 -28.01 -3.16
CA LEU A 191 17.53 -29.40 -3.35
C LEU A 191 18.46 -29.82 -2.20
N ASP A 192 17.99 -30.71 -1.34
CA ASP A 192 18.77 -31.22 -0.20
C ASP A 192 19.48 -32.52 -0.57
N GLU A 193 20.62 -32.42 -1.26
CA GLU A 193 21.43 -33.58 -1.69
C GLU A 193 22.88 -33.54 -1.17
N GLY A 194 23.16 -32.77 -0.13
CA GLY A 194 24.50 -32.68 0.48
C GLY A 194 25.57 -32.02 -0.40
N ARG A 195 25.16 -31.37 -1.50
CA ARG A 195 25.95 -30.55 -2.43
C ARG A 195 25.14 -29.30 -2.78
N PRO A 196 25.75 -28.15 -3.13
CA PRO A 196 25.01 -26.97 -3.55
C PRO A 196 24.47 -27.19 -4.97
N LEU A 197 23.28 -27.77 -5.06
CA LEU A 197 22.52 -27.87 -6.30
C LEU A 197 21.42 -26.81 -6.30
N PHE A 198 21.21 -26.20 -7.46
CA PHE A 198 20.17 -25.21 -7.69
C PHE A 198 19.07 -25.83 -8.55
N GLY A 199 17.83 -25.76 -8.06
CA GLY A 199 16.65 -26.25 -8.77
C GLY A 199 15.79 -25.09 -9.27
N TYR A 200 15.33 -25.17 -10.52
CA TYR A 200 14.32 -24.26 -11.05
C TYR A 200 13.15 -25.04 -11.66
N GLN A 201 11.97 -24.87 -11.09
CA GLN A 201 10.76 -25.56 -11.51
C GLN A 201 9.95 -24.67 -12.42
N LEU A 202 9.66 -25.16 -13.62
CA LEU A 202 8.73 -24.55 -14.56
C LEU A 202 7.39 -25.29 -14.56
N LEU A 203 6.32 -24.57 -14.84
CA LEU A 203 4.97 -25.08 -15.04
C LEU A 203 4.29 -24.35 -16.20
N ALA A 204 3.86 -25.10 -17.20
CA ALA A 204 2.84 -24.66 -18.15
C ALA A 204 1.47 -25.17 -17.65
N PRO A 205 0.59 -24.27 -17.16
CA PRO A 205 -0.71 -24.65 -16.62
C PRO A 205 -1.65 -25.11 -17.74
N ASP A 206 -2.68 -25.85 -17.36
CA ASP A 206 -3.82 -26.22 -18.21
C ASP A 206 -3.48 -27.14 -19.40
N ILE A 207 -2.23 -27.63 -19.48
CA ILE A 207 -1.84 -28.68 -20.40
C ILE A 207 -1.92 -30.04 -19.69
N PRO A 208 -2.77 -30.98 -20.14
CA PRO A 208 -2.92 -32.27 -19.50
C PRO A 208 -1.67 -33.15 -19.67
N PHE A 209 -1.23 -33.80 -18.59
CA PHE A 209 -0.20 -34.84 -18.61
C PHE A 209 -0.82 -36.23 -18.66
N GLY A 210 -0.27 -37.14 -19.46
CA GLY A 210 -0.70 -38.55 -19.49
C GLY A 210 -1.51 -38.93 -20.73
N PRO A 211 -2.24 -40.07 -20.70
CA PRO A 211 -3.05 -40.53 -21.83
C PRO A 211 -4.10 -39.49 -22.24
N GLY A 212 -4.07 -39.07 -23.52
CA GLY A 212 -4.93 -37.98 -24.02
C GLY A 212 -4.35 -36.57 -23.85
N GLY A 213 -3.16 -36.45 -23.26
CA GLY A 213 -2.38 -35.21 -23.15
C GLY A 213 -0.93 -35.41 -23.57
N ILE A 214 0.00 -34.65 -22.98
CA ILE A 214 1.43 -34.81 -23.23
C ILE A 214 2.02 -35.93 -22.39
N VAL A 215 2.78 -36.81 -23.03
CA VAL A 215 3.67 -37.77 -22.37
C VAL A 215 5.10 -37.53 -22.86
N HIS A 216 5.99 -37.18 -21.92
CA HIS A 216 7.40 -36.95 -22.18
C HIS A 216 8.22 -37.42 -20.97
N PRO A 217 9.39 -38.07 -21.16
CA PRO A 217 10.16 -38.66 -20.05
C PRO A 217 10.59 -37.64 -18.98
N GLU A 218 10.94 -36.43 -19.40
CA GLU A 218 11.41 -35.34 -18.51
C GLU A 218 10.28 -34.44 -17.98
N LEU A 219 9.08 -34.50 -18.54
CA LEU A 219 7.97 -33.69 -18.06
C LEU A 219 7.20 -34.45 -16.98
N LYS A 220 6.69 -33.72 -15.99
CA LYS A 220 5.91 -34.29 -14.88
C LYS A 220 4.65 -33.45 -14.66
N PRO A 221 3.57 -34.03 -14.09
CA PRO A 221 2.47 -33.23 -13.59
C PRO A 221 2.95 -32.38 -12.42
N VAL A 222 2.66 -31.08 -12.46
CA VAL A 222 3.04 -30.12 -11.42
C VAL A 222 1.82 -29.29 -11.03
N ASP A 223 1.69 -29.07 -9.72
CA ASP A 223 0.60 -28.29 -9.13
C ASP A 223 1.16 -26.95 -8.62
N LEU A 224 0.62 -25.84 -9.12
CA LEU A 224 0.80 -24.53 -8.52
C LEU A 224 -0.23 -24.35 -7.41
N GLN A 225 0.25 -24.17 -6.18
CA GLN A 225 -0.63 -23.84 -5.07
C GLN A 225 -1.19 -22.43 -5.25
N GLY A 226 -2.52 -22.32 -5.27
CA GLY A 226 -3.20 -21.03 -5.26
C GLY A 226 -3.03 -20.32 -3.91
N GLY A 227 -3.42 -19.05 -3.85
CA GLY A 227 -3.20 -18.22 -2.68
C GLY A 227 -3.44 -16.75 -2.93
N VAL A 228 -3.10 -15.94 -1.94
CA VAL A 228 -3.07 -14.48 -2.06
C VAL A 228 -1.61 -14.06 -2.24
N PHE A 229 -1.37 -13.15 -3.17
CA PHE A 229 -0.04 -12.72 -3.58
C PHE A 229 0.02 -11.20 -3.67
N ALA A 230 1.15 -10.63 -3.26
CA ALA A 230 1.55 -9.30 -3.70
C ALA A 230 2.29 -9.45 -5.04
N SER A 231 1.88 -8.70 -6.05
CA SER A 231 2.37 -8.87 -7.41
C SER A 231 2.73 -7.56 -8.07
N CYS A 232 3.82 -7.55 -8.83
CA CYS A 232 4.22 -6.44 -9.69
C CYS A 232 4.74 -6.96 -11.03
N ARG A 233 4.87 -6.04 -12.00
CA ARG A 233 5.49 -6.34 -13.29
C ARG A 233 6.98 -5.99 -13.21
N ALA A 234 7.83 -6.86 -13.75
CA ALA A 234 9.24 -6.53 -13.95
C ALA A 234 9.38 -5.34 -14.93
N ARG A 235 10.17 -4.34 -14.56
CA ARG A 235 10.35 -3.10 -15.33
C ARG A 235 11.20 -3.32 -16.59
N ALA A 236 12.10 -4.29 -16.54
CA ALA A 236 12.84 -4.82 -17.69
C ALA A 236 13.00 -6.33 -17.54
N LEU A 237 13.46 -6.98 -18.61
CA LEU A 237 13.60 -8.44 -18.67
C LEU A 237 15.03 -8.92 -18.35
N SER A 238 15.95 -8.03 -17.96
CA SER A 238 17.28 -8.45 -17.53
C SER A 238 17.24 -9.03 -16.12
N ALA A 239 18.11 -10.00 -15.83
CA ALA A 239 18.20 -10.64 -14.53
C ALA A 239 18.43 -9.63 -13.40
N GLU A 240 19.30 -8.64 -13.61
CA GLU A 240 19.59 -7.61 -12.61
C GLU A 240 18.34 -6.79 -12.26
N GLN A 241 17.55 -6.42 -13.28
CA GLN A 241 16.34 -5.64 -13.04
C GLN A 241 15.26 -6.45 -12.33
N ILE A 242 15.14 -7.75 -12.65
CA ILE A 242 14.20 -8.67 -11.98
C ILE A 242 14.58 -8.81 -10.50
N VAL A 243 15.87 -8.98 -10.18
CA VAL A 243 16.38 -9.00 -8.80
C VAL A 243 16.09 -7.69 -8.07
N GLU A 244 16.29 -6.54 -8.72
CA GLU A 244 15.92 -5.24 -8.14
C GLU A 244 14.41 -5.13 -7.87
N ASP A 245 13.57 -5.65 -8.75
CA ASP A 245 12.11 -5.64 -8.57
C ASP A 245 11.66 -6.59 -7.46
N TRP A 246 12.32 -7.74 -7.28
CA TRP A 246 12.17 -8.60 -6.11
C TRP A 246 12.57 -7.90 -4.82
N ASN A 247 13.74 -7.24 -4.79
CA ASN A 247 14.19 -6.46 -3.64
C ASN A 247 13.21 -5.33 -3.29
N ARG A 248 12.65 -4.66 -4.30
CA ARG A 248 11.63 -3.63 -4.13
C ARG A 248 10.34 -4.18 -3.53
N LEU A 249 9.90 -5.37 -3.94
CA LEU A 249 8.69 -6.02 -3.43
C LEU A 249 8.91 -6.59 -2.01
N TYR A 250 9.98 -7.35 -1.81
CA TYR A 250 10.25 -8.11 -0.59
C TYR A 250 10.90 -7.29 0.53
N SER A 251 11.92 -6.49 0.20
CA SER A 251 12.68 -5.70 1.19
C SER A 251 12.18 -4.26 1.27
N GLY A 252 11.59 -3.73 0.20
CA GLY A 252 11.04 -2.39 0.14
C GLY A 252 9.60 -2.29 0.63
N TRP A 253 8.68 -2.95 -0.07
CA TRP A 253 7.24 -2.83 0.18
C TRP A 253 6.73 -3.68 1.35
N LEU A 254 7.10 -4.97 1.40
CA LEU A 254 6.53 -5.92 2.36
C LEU A 254 6.69 -5.50 3.84
N PRO A 255 7.85 -4.99 4.31
CA PRO A 255 8.00 -4.58 5.70
C PRO A 255 7.08 -3.42 6.08
N GLY A 256 6.74 -2.56 5.11
CA GLY A 256 5.81 -1.43 5.21
C GLY A 256 4.33 -1.80 5.07
N SER A 257 4.04 -3.06 4.76
CA SER A 257 2.68 -3.50 4.39
C SER A 257 1.93 -4.12 5.56
N ARG A 258 0.62 -4.36 5.38
CA ARG A 258 -0.22 -5.13 6.32
C ARG A 258 -0.12 -6.65 6.12
N PHE A 259 0.89 -7.10 5.40
CA PHE A 259 1.03 -8.46 4.94
C PHE A 259 2.32 -9.07 5.46
N GLU A 260 2.29 -10.38 5.68
CA GLU A 260 3.46 -11.19 6.02
C GLU A 260 3.65 -12.25 4.92
N PRO A 261 4.89 -12.69 4.66
CA PRO A 261 5.14 -13.82 3.77
C PRO A 261 4.29 -15.02 4.18
N ALA A 262 3.53 -15.56 3.23
CA ALA A 262 2.77 -16.79 3.45
C ALA A 262 3.60 -18.06 3.20
N SER A 263 4.66 -17.91 2.42
CA SER A 263 5.56 -18.97 1.96
C SER A 263 6.85 -18.34 1.47
N ASP A 264 7.92 -19.12 1.46
CA ASP A 264 9.23 -18.83 0.86
C ASP A 264 9.23 -19.01 -0.67
N ARG A 265 8.23 -19.69 -1.22
CA ARG A 265 8.10 -19.93 -2.66
C ARG A 265 7.67 -18.68 -3.42
N LEU A 266 8.64 -17.99 -3.97
CA LEU A 266 8.46 -16.85 -4.85
C LEU A 266 8.16 -17.32 -6.27
N PHE A 267 7.16 -16.75 -6.92
CA PHE A 267 6.78 -17.15 -8.28
C PHE A 267 7.03 -16.05 -9.31
N GLU A 268 7.45 -16.49 -10.48
CA GLU A 268 7.58 -15.67 -11.68
C GLU A 268 6.60 -16.21 -12.72
N GLN A 269 5.92 -15.31 -13.44
CA GLN A 269 5.10 -15.67 -14.58
C GLN A 269 5.68 -15.02 -15.83
N PHE A 270 6.14 -15.87 -16.75
CA PHE A 270 6.64 -15.50 -18.07
C PHE A 270 5.47 -15.48 -19.05
N VAL A 271 5.20 -14.32 -19.64
CA VAL A 271 4.19 -14.14 -20.68
C VAL A 271 4.88 -14.12 -22.04
N PHE A 272 4.57 -15.11 -22.87
CA PHE A 272 5.17 -15.27 -24.19
C PHE A 272 4.32 -14.66 -25.30
N LYS A 273 4.99 -14.17 -26.35
CA LYS A 273 4.38 -13.90 -27.66
C LYS A 273 5.30 -14.48 -28.73
N GLY A 274 4.85 -15.54 -29.40
CA GLY A 274 5.76 -16.40 -30.15
C GLY A 274 6.85 -16.95 -29.22
N ASP A 275 8.10 -16.83 -29.65
CA ASP A 275 9.27 -17.34 -28.92
C ASP A 275 9.88 -16.38 -27.89
N GLN A 276 9.35 -15.15 -27.79
CA GLN A 276 9.92 -14.10 -26.95
C GLN A 276 9.11 -13.89 -25.68
N ILE A 277 9.82 -13.70 -24.57
CA ILE A 277 9.23 -13.23 -23.32
C ILE A 277 8.88 -11.76 -23.50
N MET A 278 7.62 -11.42 -23.36
CA MET A 278 7.14 -10.03 -23.47
C MET A 278 7.10 -9.33 -22.11
N GLN A 279 6.89 -10.12 -21.06
CA GLN A 279 6.62 -9.62 -19.73
C GLN A 279 6.87 -10.70 -18.68
N VAL A 280 7.43 -10.28 -17.55
CA VAL A 280 7.54 -11.10 -16.34
C VAL A 280 6.70 -10.44 -15.25
N HIS A 281 5.89 -11.24 -14.56
CA HIS A 281 5.20 -10.85 -13.33
C HIS A 281 5.81 -11.57 -12.15
N LEU A 282 6.03 -10.83 -11.06
CA LEU A 282 6.52 -11.37 -9.80
C LEU A 282 5.33 -11.56 -8.87
N TYR A 283 5.33 -12.64 -8.09
CA TYR A 283 4.28 -12.98 -7.13
C TYR A 283 4.90 -13.43 -5.82
N LEU A 284 4.81 -12.57 -4.81
CA LEU A 284 5.17 -12.84 -3.42
C LEU A 284 3.94 -13.39 -2.67
N PRO A 285 3.95 -14.64 -2.18
CA PRO A 285 2.85 -15.16 -1.39
C PRO A 285 2.68 -14.37 -0.10
N VAL A 286 1.47 -13.92 0.19
CA VAL A 286 1.18 -13.11 1.38
C VAL A 286 -0.09 -13.53 2.09
N VAL A 287 -0.05 -13.40 3.42
CA VAL A 287 -1.24 -13.44 4.28
C VAL A 287 -1.39 -12.11 4.98
N ARG A 288 -2.63 -11.71 5.22
CA ARG A 288 -2.89 -10.49 6.00
C ARG A 288 -2.38 -10.70 7.41
N SER A 289 -1.50 -9.82 7.88
CA SER A 289 -1.01 -9.86 9.26
C SER A 289 -2.20 -9.69 10.20
N ARG A 290 -2.32 -10.61 11.16
CA ARG A 290 -3.29 -10.54 12.27
C ARG A 290 -2.73 -9.81 13.49
N LYS A 291 -1.52 -9.26 13.41
CA LYS A 291 -0.92 -8.48 14.49
C LYS A 291 -1.68 -7.17 14.65
N THR A 292 -2.78 -7.19 15.40
CA THR A 292 -3.27 -5.98 16.05
C THR A 292 -2.21 -5.59 17.07
N GLN A 293 -1.48 -4.51 16.81
CA GLN A 293 -0.64 -3.93 17.85
C GLN A 293 -1.54 -3.59 19.05
N PRO A 294 -1.20 -4.06 20.26
CA PRO A 294 -2.02 -3.78 21.42
C PRO A 294 -2.01 -2.27 21.70
N ILE A 295 -3.15 -1.75 22.17
CA ILE A 295 -3.20 -0.40 22.73
C ILE A 295 -2.53 -0.47 24.10
N GLU A 296 -1.44 0.27 24.27
CA GLU A 296 -0.68 0.33 25.50
C GLU A 296 -1.13 1.52 26.35
N ILE A 297 -1.36 1.28 27.64
CA ILE A 297 -1.63 2.37 28.59
C ILE A 297 -0.30 2.83 29.16
N VAL A 298 0.08 4.07 28.85
CA VAL A 298 1.36 4.64 29.22
C VAL A 298 1.13 5.87 30.11
N GLU A 299 1.82 5.91 31.26
CA GLU A 299 1.91 7.11 32.08
C GLU A 299 3.12 7.94 31.64
N LEU A 300 2.87 9.12 31.07
CA LEU A 300 3.92 10.07 30.71
C LEU A 300 4.17 11.02 31.88
N LYS A 301 5.44 11.23 32.23
CA LYS A 301 5.82 12.27 33.20
C LYS A 301 5.74 13.65 32.54
N PRO A 302 5.40 14.71 33.29
CA PRO A 302 5.49 16.07 32.76
C PRO A 302 6.91 16.36 32.28
N VAL A 303 7.04 16.96 31.11
CA VAL A 303 8.33 17.20 30.46
C VAL A 303 8.42 18.64 29.99
N ASP A 304 9.54 19.29 30.28
CA ASP A 304 9.83 20.61 29.74
C ASP A 304 10.20 20.45 28.26
N VAL A 305 9.62 21.30 27.41
CA VAL A 305 9.78 21.20 25.98
C VAL A 305 10.05 22.55 25.35
N LEU A 306 10.74 22.52 24.21
CA LEU A 306 10.80 23.64 23.29
C LEU A 306 9.74 23.45 22.21
N ALA A 307 8.76 24.35 22.16
CA ALA A 307 7.62 24.29 21.24
C ALA A 307 7.84 25.17 20.01
N PHE A 308 7.70 24.58 18.83
CA PHE A 308 7.77 25.21 17.53
C PHE A 308 6.37 25.23 16.94
N ARG A 309 5.74 26.41 16.94
CA ARG A 309 4.36 26.59 16.46
C ARG A 309 4.36 27.19 15.07
N ALA A 310 3.52 26.65 14.20
CA ALA A 310 3.15 27.32 12.96
C ALA A 310 1.64 27.19 12.71
N GLU A 311 1.08 28.19 12.05
CA GLU A 311 -0.37 28.31 11.81
C GLU A 311 -0.69 28.46 10.33
N GLY A 312 -1.85 27.95 9.91
CA GLY A 312 -2.32 28.01 8.52
C GLY A 312 -1.75 26.89 7.64
N SER A 313 -1.81 27.10 6.33
CA SER A 313 -1.34 26.13 5.33
C SER A 313 0.15 25.82 5.52
N GLY A 314 0.51 24.53 5.43
CA GLY A 314 1.88 24.08 5.63
C GLY A 314 2.45 24.28 7.04
N SER A 315 1.58 24.48 8.05
CA SER A 315 1.98 24.61 9.45
C SER A 315 2.80 23.42 9.95
N ILE A 316 2.45 22.20 9.55
CA ILE A 316 3.20 20.99 9.92
C ILE A 316 4.65 21.08 9.43
N ILE A 317 4.87 21.32 8.12
CA ILE A 317 6.24 21.47 7.55
C ILE A 317 6.99 22.59 8.26
N ARG A 318 6.37 23.75 8.46
CA ARG A 318 7.09 24.91 9.03
C ARG A 318 7.46 24.70 10.48
N ALA A 319 6.58 24.10 11.28
CA ALA A 319 6.87 23.74 12.66
C ALA A 319 7.98 22.68 12.73
N ASP A 320 7.91 21.66 11.88
CA ASP A 320 8.89 20.57 11.78
C ASP A 320 10.26 21.09 11.33
N GLN A 321 10.30 21.89 10.27
CA GLN A 321 11.54 22.49 9.76
C GLN A 321 12.19 23.40 10.81
N ALA A 322 11.42 24.22 11.53
CA ALA A 322 11.96 25.06 12.59
C ALA A 322 12.57 24.22 13.74
N ALA A 323 11.93 23.11 14.10
CA ALA A 323 12.44 22.17 15.10
C ALA A 323 13.75 21.49 14.61
N ILE A 324 13.80 21.05 13.35
CA ILE A 324 15.00 20.44 12.74
C ILE A 324 16.16 21.44 12.68
N GLU A 325 15.89 22.67 12.25
CA GLU A 325 16.89 23.73 12.18
C GLU A 325 17.47 24.03 13.57
N TRP A 326 16.61 24.08 14.59
CA TRP A 326 17.06 24.23 15.97
C TRP A 326 17.91 23.05 16.45
N LEU A 327 17.50 21.79 16.22
CA LEU A 327 18.28 20.60 16.58
C LEU A 327 19.68 20.63 15.98
N LYS A 328 19.78 20.99 14.69
CA LYS A 328 21.07 21.13 14.01
C LYS A 328 21.92 22.25 14.62
N SER A 329 21.32 23.41 14.88
CA SER A 329 22.05 24.57 15.40
C SER A 329 22.47 24.44 16.87
N SER A 330 21.73 23.68 17.67
CA SER A 330 22.03 23.40 19.08
C SER A 330 23.11 22.34 19.27
N GLY A 331 23.52 21.64 18.21
CA GLY A 331 24.47 20.54 18.28
C GLY A 331 23.90 19.28 18.94
N TRP A 332 22.57 19.21 19.06
CA TRP A 332 21.84 18.05 19.61
C TRP A 332 21.42 17.08 18.50
N ASP A 333 22.08 17.23 17.36
CA ASP A 333 22.01 16.33 16.23
C ASP A 333 22.55 14.94 16.66
N GLY A 334 21.65 13.95 16.79
CA GLY A 334 22.02 12.55 16.97
C GLY A 334 22.10 12.06 18.43
N ASP A 335 21.56 12.82 19.38
CA ASP A 335 21.39 12.34 20.77
C ASP A 335 20.08 11.52 20.89
N ASP A 336 20.21 10.26 21.28
CA ASP A 336 19.09 9.32 21.47
C ASP A 336 18.25 9.65 22.72
N GLY A 337 18.65 10.63 23.53
CA GLY A 337 17.98 11.06 24.75
C GLY A 337 16.74 11.93 24.56
N PHE A 338 16.44 12.39 23.34
CA PHE A 338 15.32 13.30 23.08
C PHE A 338 14.06 12.59 22.56
N ALA A 339 12.93 12.86 23.21
CA ALA A 339 11.61 12.53 22.68
C ALA A 339 11.06 13.72 21.89
N VAL A 340 10.68 13.48 20.63
CA VAL A 340 9.94 14.48 19.85
C VAL A 340 8.46 14.17 19.98
N PHE A 341 7.69 15.19 20.32
CA PHE A 341 6.24 15.13 20.32
C PHE A 341 5.68 16.05 19.25
N MET A 342 4.58 15.67 18.64
CA MET A 342 3.84 16.54 17.73
C MET A 342 2.39 16.60 18.18
N SER A 343 1.83 17.80 18.26
CA SER A 343 0.41 18.01 18.45
C SER A 343 -0.14 18.81 17.28
N TRP A 344 -1.30 18.41 16.80
CA TRP A 344 -1.98 19.09 15.72
C TRP A 344 -3.39 19.47 16.17
N ARG A 345 -3.73 20.75 16.00
CA ARG A 345 -5.05 21.29 16.29
C ARG A 345 -5.69 21.80 15.00
N LYS A 346 -6.79 21.16 14.62
CA LYS A 346 -7.61 21.59 13.48
C LYS A 346 -8.35 22.87 13.84
N ALA A 347 -8.48 23.78 12.87
CA ALA A 347 -9.43 24.88 12.92
C ALA A 347 -10.84 24.35 13.17
N THR A 348 -11.48 24.77 14.26
CA THR A 348 -12.87 24.42 14.57
C THR A 348 -13.88 25.43 14.00
N THR A 349 -13.41 26.64 13.66
CA THR A 349 -14.18 27.75 13.10
C THR A 349 -13.35 28.46 12.02
N ASP A 350 -13.99 29.25 11.14
CA ASP A 350 -13.29 30.01 10.08
C ASP A 350 -12.34 31.10 10.63
N ASP A 351 -12.52 31.51 11.90
CA ASP A 351 -11.71 32.54 12.57
C ASP A 351 -10.46 32.00 13.31
N GLU A 352 -10.32 30.68 13.48
CA GLU A 352 -9.14 30.07 14.11
C GLU A 352 -8.31 29.28 13.08
N PRO A 353 -7.06 29.66 12.79
CA PRO A 353 -6.22 28.90 11.86
C PRO A 353 -5.85 27.53 12.46
N SER A 354 -5.73 26.52 11.60
CA SER A 354 -5.16 25.23 12.01
C SER A 354 -3.72 25.47 12.46
N ALA A 355 -3.34 24.89 13.60
CA ALA A 355 -2.03 25.08 14.20
C ALA A 355 -1.34 23.72 14.40
N CYS A 356 -0.07 23.66 14.04
CA CYS A 356 0.80 22.54 14.39
C CYS A 356 1.82 23.03 15.41
N GLU A 357 2.01 22.25 16.47
CA GLU A 357 3.08 22.45 17.43
C GLU A 357 3.95 21.19 17.46
N VAL A 358 5.24 21.37 17.14
CA VAL A 358 6.27 20.35 17.35
C VAL A 358 6.97 20.67 18.66
N PHE A 359 7.08 19.70 19.54
CA PHE A 359 7.72 19.82 20.84
C PHE A 359 8.96 18.94 20.88
N ILE A 360 10.08 19.54 21.27
CA ILE A 360 11.29 18.80 21.56
C ILE A 360 11.42 18.68 23.08
N ALA A 361 11.45 17.46 23.60
CA ALA A 361 11.71 17.21 25.01
C ALA A 361 13.08 17.75 25.39
N LEU A 362 13.15 18.49 26.48
CA LEU A 362 14.38 19.03 27.02
C LEU A 362 14.88 18.12 28.16
N PRO A 363 16.21 17.95 28.29
CA PRO A 363 16.82 17.19 29.35
C PRO A 363 16.67 17.96 30.67
N GLN A 364 16.72 17.22 31.77
CA GLN A 364 16.58 17.82 33.09
C GLN A 364 17.65 18.89 33.34
N GLY A 365 17.24 20.08 33.76
CA GLY A 365 18.16 21.19 34.06
C GLY A 365 18.62 21.99 32.84
N TYR A 366 17.99 21.81 31.68
CA TYR A 366 18.24 22.62 30.50
C TYR A 366 18.16 24.12 30.80
N ARG A 367 19.12 24.89 30.27
CA ARG A 367 19.13 26.35 30.35
C ARG A 367 18.95 26.93 28.97
N ARG A 368 18.00 27.85 28.85
CA ARG A 368 17.68 28.53 27.60
C ARG A 368 18.91 29.23 27.03
N SER A 369 19.21 28.93 25.76
CA SER A 369 20.23 29.59 24.96
C SER A 369 19.63 30.78 24.19
N PRO A 370 20.41 31.83 23.89
CA PRO A 370 19.99 32.88 22.96
C PRO A 370 19.64 32.36 21.55
N ALA A 371 20.11 31.17 21.18
CA ALA A 371 19.76 30.51 19.91
C ALA A 371 18.37 29.86 19.91
N ASP A 372 17.68 29.79 21.05
CA ASP A 372 16.37 29.14 21.18
C ASP A 372 15.25 30.02 20.63
N ASN A 373 14.88 29.76 19.38
CA ASN A 373 13.77 30.40 18.69
C ASN A 373 12.39 29.76 18.99
N GLY A 374 12.34 28.60 19.66
CA GLY A 374 11.11 27.99 20.12
C GLY A 374 10.59 28.56 21.45
N ARG A 375 9.31 28.32 21.75
CA ARG A 375 8.68 28.69 23.03
C ARG A 375 8.98 27.62 24.07
N LEU A 376 9.72 27.97 25.11
CA LEU A 376 9.88 27.10 26.28
C LEU A 376 8.52 26.95 26.99
N THR A 377 8.05 25.72 27.11
CA THR A 377 6.77 25.37 27.76
C THR A 377 6.90 24.01 28.43
N ARG A 378 5.84 23.56 29.11
CA ARG A 378 5.78 22.23 29.72
C ARG A 378 4.64 21.44 29.09
N LEU A 379 4.88 20.18 28.74
CA LEU A 379 3.82 19.23 28.45
C LEU A 379 3.41 18.56 29.76
N ASP A 380 2.12 18.60 30.06
CA ASP A 380 1.57 17.93 31.22
C ASP A 380 1.67 16.41 31.08
N GLY A 381 1.95 15.76 32.20
CA GLY A 381 1.99 14.30 32.29
C GLY A 381 0.59 13.68 32.35
N GLY A 382 0.54 12.40 32.73
CA GLY A 382 -0.67 11.64 32.98
C GLY A 382 -0.81 10.42 32.08
N LEU A 383 -1.98 9.79 32.11
CA LEU A 383 -2.24 8.56 31.37
C LEU A 383 -2.59 8.85 29.90
N TYR A 384 -2.06 8.00 29.02
CA TYR A 384 -2.33 7.99 27.59
C TYR A 384 -2.60 6.56 27.12
N ALA A 385 -3.54 6.40 26.19
CA ALA A 385 -3.69 5.21 25.37
C ALA A 385 -2.84 5.38 24.10
N CYS A 386 -1.87 4.50 23.92
CA CYS A 386 -0.85 4.59 22.89
C CYS A 386 -1.01 3.45 21.89
N LEU A 387 -1.02 3.76 20.60
CA LEU A 387 -0.97 2.76 19.54
C LEU A 387 0.16 3.14 18.58
N ALA A 388 1.07 2.20 18.33
CA ALA A 388 2.11 2.39 17.34
C ALA A 388 1.51 2.48 15.93
N SER A 389 2.16 3.24 15.05
CA SER A 389 1.84 3.22 13.63
C SER A 389 2.41 1.98 12.95
N GLU A 390 1.75 1.59 11.86
CA GLU A 390 2.28 0.59 10.93
C GLU A 390 3.60 1.10 10.31
N ALA A 391 4.38 0.17 9.77
CA ALA A 391 5.69 0.46 9.23
C ALA A 391 5.66 1.59 8.18
N GLY A 392 6.56 2.55 8.33
CA GLY A 392 6.58 3.80 7.57
C GLY A 392 5.97 5.01 8.28
N GLY A 393 5.52 4.86 9.54
CA GLY A 393 5.10 6.01 10.37
C GLY A 393 3.69 6.53 10.08
N THR A 394 2.92 5.83 9.23
CA THR A 394 1.59 6.26 8.79
C THR A 394 0.58 6.26 9.95
N MET A 395 -0.03 7.41 10.23
CA MET A 395 -1.05 7.58 11.27
C MET A 395 -2.48 7.31 10.80
N THR A 396 -2.64 6.91 9.54
CA THR A 396 -3.95 6.73 8.89
C THR A 396 -4.77 5.65 9.61
N GLY A 397 -5.88 6.07 10.22
CA GLY A 397 -6.81 5.18 10.92
C GLY A 397 -6.38 4.80 12.35
N VAL A 398 -5.16 5.12 12.78
CA VAL A 398 -4.65 4.83 14.14
C VAL A 398 -5.49 5.56 15.20
N LEU A 399 -5.74 6.85 15.00
CA LEU A 399 -6.59 7.65 15.89
C LEU A 399 -8.04 7.13 15.94
N ALA A 400 -8.57 6.65 14.82
CA ALA A 400 -9.91 6.05 14.77
C ALA A 400 -9.99 4.71 15.52
N VAL A 401 -8.90 3.92 15.54
CA VAL A 401 -8.81 2.71 16.35
C VAL A 401 -8.79 3.06 17.84
N LEU A 402 -7.97 4.04 18.24
CA LEU A 402 -7.91 4.51 19.63
C LEU A 402 -9.25 5.07 20.11
N ASN A 403 -9.93 5.87 19.29
CA ASN A 403 -11.25 6.42 19.63
C ASN A 403 -12.32 5.33 19.76
N ARG A 404 -12.37 4.35 18.85
CA ARG A 404 -13.30 3.21 18.98
C ARG A 404 -13.03 2.36 20.21
N TRP A 405 -11.75 2.15 20.56
CA TRP A 405 -11.38 1.45 21.78
C TRP A 405 -11.84 2.23 23.02
N LEU A 406 -11.68 3.57 23.02
CA LEU A 406 -12.16 4.43 24.10
C LEU A 406 -13.69 4.40 24.24
N GLU A 407 -14.43 4.45 23.13
CA GLU A 407 -15.89 4.34 23.14
C GLU A 407 -16.39 3.00 23.72
N ALA A 408 -15.60 1.94 23.56
CA ALA A 408 -15.92 0.60 24.06
C ALA A 408 -15.30 0.30 25.45
N SER A 409 -14.47 1.20 25.99
CA SER A 409 -13.73 0.99 27.23
C SER A 409 -14.61 1.26 28.45
N ALA A 410 -14.64 0.32 29.40
CA ALA A 410 -15.30 0.50 30.69
C ALA A 410 -14.40 1.16 31.74
N ASP A 411 -13.07 1.04 31.58
CA ASP A 411 -12.09 1.42 32.59
C ASP A 411 -11.50 2.83 32.37
N TYR A 412 -11.69 3.38 31.16
CA TYR A 412 -11.03 4.62 30.74
C TYR A 412 -11.95 5.54 29.95
N SER A 413 -11.83 6.83 30.22
CA SER A 413 -12.56 7.91 29.56
C SER A 413 -11.61 8.94 28.93
N PRO A 414 -11.98 9.60 27.82
CA PRO A 414 -11.15 10.61 27.18
C PRO A 414 -10.91 11.80 28.11
N ASP A 415 -9.67 12.29 28.16
CA ASP A 415 -9.33 13.51 28.89
C ASP A 415 -9.43 14.74 27.98
N ALA A 416 -10.56 15.42 28.02
CA ALA A 416 -10.83 16.60 27.19
C ALA A 416 -9.94 17.82 27.52
N GLY A 417 -9.24 17.80 28.65
CA GLY A 417 -8.33 18.88 29.06
C GLY A 417 -6.98 18.83 28.36
N ARG A 418 -6.64 17.72 27.71
CA ARG A 418 -5.34 17.50 27.05
C ARG A 418 -5.54 17.13 25.59
N SER A 419 -4.61 17.58 24.74
CA SER A 419 -4.58 17.20 23.33
C SER A 419 -3.87 15.86 23.15
N TRP A 420 -4.35 15.06 22.20
CA TRP A 420 -3.58 13.91 21.72
C TRP A 420 -2.28 14.38 21.07
N LEU A 421 -1.30 13.49 21.08
CA LEU A 421 0.04 13.75 20.60
C LEU A 421 0.57 12.56 19.82
N ILE A 422 1.55 12.82 18.95
CA ILE A 422 2.36 11.79 18.32
C ILE A 422 3.71 11.79 19.01
N ARG A 423 4.14 10.66 19.54
CA ARG A 423 5.45 10.47 20.15
C ARG A 423 6.35 9.71 19.19
N TYR A 424 7.48 10.31 18.83
CA TYR A 424 8.52 9.68 18.03
C TYR A 424 9.62 9.16 18.96
N LEU A 425 10.06 7.91 18.74
CA LEU A 425 11.22 7.33 19.44
C LEU A 425 12.40 7.20 18.47
N PRO A 426 13.64 7.56 18.85
CA PRO A 426 14.80 7.34 18.00
C PRO A 426 15.09 5.83 17.79
N GLN A 427 15.51 5.45 16.58
CA GLN A 427 16.02 4.10 16.31
C GLN A 427 17.46 3.95 16.83
N SER A 428 17.68 2.94 17.67
CA SER A 428 18.98 2.55 18.25
C SER A 428 19.93 1.90 17.23
N ASN A 429 20.08 2.46 16.03
CA ASN A 429 21.00 1.97 15.00
C ASN A 429 22.09 3.02 14.73
N GLY A 430 23.05 3.11 15.65
CA GLY A 430 24.51 3.32 15.50
C GLY A 430 25.12 4.27 14.45
N SER A 431 24.37 5.08 13.70
CA SER A 431 24.94 6.05 12.76
C SER A 431 24.53 7.48 13.13
N THR A 432 25.51 8.24 13.58
CA THR A 432 25.48 9.61 14.13
C THR A 432 25.44 10.70 13.03
N GLN A 433 24.50 10.60 12.08
CA GLN A 433 24.20 11.73 11.18
C GLN A 433 22.68 11.85 10.92
N LEU A 434 22.12 13.01 11.29
CA LEU A 434 20.76 13.41 10.92
C LEU A 434 20.67 13.80 9.44
N SER A 435 20.35 12.82 8.60
CA SER A 435 19.72 13.13 7.31
C SER A 435 18.21 13.33 7.51
N SER A 436 17.59 14.11 6.64
CA SER A 436 16.14 14.37 6.59
C SER A 436 15.26 13.12 6.45
N SER A 437 15.86 11.92 6.39
CA SER A 437 15.19 10.63 6.21
C SER A 437 15.07 9.79 7.50
N ARG A 438 15.46 10.29 8.69
CA ARG A 438 15.42 9.52 9.95
C ARG A 438 14.19 9.69 10.86
N PHE A 439 13.14 10.40 10.45
CA PHE A 439 11.81 10.25 11.08
C PHE A 439 11.13 8.91 10.76
N ARG A 440 11.86 7.95 10.18
CA ARG A 440 11.45 6.56 9.90
C ARG A 440 11.50 5.64 11.12
N SER A 441 11.30 6.19 12.31
CA SER A 441 11.32 5.46 13.58
C SER A 441 9.89 5.36 14.12
N TYR A 442 9.55 4.24 14.78
CA TYR A 442 8.22 3.95 15.32
C TYR A 442 7.59 5.18 15.97
N ALA A 443 6.41 5.57 15.48
CA ALA A 443 5.66 6.68 16.03
C ALA A 443 4.43 6.13 16.75
N PHE A 444 4.13 6.67 17.92
CA PHE A 444 2.97 6.29 18.71
C PHE A 444 1.95 7.43 18.66
N CYS A 445 0.72 7.12 18.26
CA CYS A 445 -0.39 8.01 18.51
C CYS A 445 -0.81 7.81 19.97
N CYS A 446 -0.77 8.87 20.77
CA CYS A 446 -1.09 8.84 22.19
C CYS A 446 -2.30 9.73 22.45
N VAL A 447 -3.43 9.14 22.84
CA VAL A 447 -4.64 9.86 23.23
C VAL A 447 -4.69 9.97 24.75
N PRO A 448 -4.87 11.16 25.34
CA PRO A 448 -4.91 11.32 26.79
C PRO A 448 -6.20 10.74 27.35
N ILE A 449 -6.07 10.02 28.47
CA ILE A 449 -7.16 9.31 29.12
C ILE A 449 -7.17 9.58 30.62
N THR A 450 -8.32 9.38 31.24
CA THR A 450 -8.54 9.31 32.69
C THR A 450 -9.03 7.91 33.04
N ARG A 451 -8.72 7.43 34.25
CA ARG A 451 -9.39 6.23 34.77
C ARG A 451 -10.82 6.61 35.08
N SER A 452 -11.77 5.83 34.58
CA SER A 452 -13.17 6.00 34.96
C SER A 452 -13.29 5.66 36.44
N HIS A 453 -13.76 6.61 37.25
CA HIS A 453 -14.16 6.31 38.62
C HIS A 453 -15.45 5.49 38.54
N GLY A 454 -15.38 4.22 38.92
CA GLY A 454 -16.55 3.37 39.13
C GLY A 454 -17.45 3.87 40.24
#